data_AF-A0A9W4EBL6-F1
#
_entry.id   AF-A0A9W4EBL6-F1
#
_cell.length_a   1.000
_cell.length_b   1.000
_cell.length_c   1.000
_cell.angle_alpha   90.00
_cell.angle_beta   90.00
_cell.angle_gamma   90.00
#
_symmetry.space_group_name_H-M   'P 1'
#
loop_
_entity.id
_entity.type
_entity.pdbx_description
1 polymer ?
#
loop_
_entity_poly.entity_id
_entity_poly.type
_entity_poly.pdbx_seq_one_letter_code
_entity_poly.pdbx_strand_id
1 'polypeptide(L)'
;MARLAAVLAPAAPGGSEPAALRAMLAVAAVNTTVAALPRAAAWCADADLWDQAADDALRPALAGELLRVVAPSPLLPRVAAGGADLDGCPVRAGDRLVLVARHAARAHSDPPDARHPAPPAVAQLVFGAGAHACPGARLARAQLDDTLAALAPYRPTVLHARADRSAALPGWRTLTVRATEGRAPGVER
;
A
#
# COMPACT_ATOMS: atom_id res chain seq x y z
N MET A 1 -7.89 -20.62 -7.98
CA MET A 1 -9.07 -19.77 -8.26
C MET A 1 -10.32 -20.10 -7.43
N ALA A 2 -10.28 -21.05 -6.48
CA ALA A 2 -11.46 -21.46 -5.70
C ALA A 2 -11.78 -20.62 -4.43
N ARG A 3 -11.02 -19.57 -4.12
CA ARG A 3 -11.18 -18.80 -2.86
C ARG A 3 -12.02 -17.52 -2.98
N LEU A 4 -12.24 -17.00 -4.19
CA LEU A 4 -13.00 -15.76 -4.38
C LEU A 4 -14.52 -15.99 -4.26
N ALA A 5 -15.02 -17.16 -4.69
CA ALA A 5 -16.44 -17.48 -4.65
C ALA A 5 -17.01 -17.53 -3.22
N ALA A 6 -16.22 -17.98 -2.24
CA ALA A 6 -16.64 -18.04 -0.85
C ALA A 6 -16.80 -16.66 -0.20
N VAL A 7 -16.03 -15.67 -0.66
CA VAL A 7 -16.14 -14.26 -0.21
C VAL A 7 -17.37 -13.58 -0.80
N LEU A 8 -17.83 -14.03 -1.97
CA LEU A 8 -18.98 -13.49 -2.71
C LEU A 8 -20.30 -14.21 -2.37
N ALA A 9 -20.28 -15.23 -1.51
CA ALA A 9 -21.49 -15.93 -1.12
C ALA A 9 -22.40 -15.02 -0.27
N PRO A 10 -23.73 -15.01 -0.52
CA PRO A 10 -24.65 -14.18 0.24
C PRO A 10 -24.66 -14.59 1.71
N ALA A 11 -24.64 -13.58 2.60
CA ALA A 11 -24.70 -13.78 4.03
C ALA A 11 -26.06 -14.34 4.47
N ALA A 12 -26.08 -15.22 5.47
CA ALA A 12 -27.31 -15.64 6.12
C ALA A 12 -28.06 -14.41 6.69
N PRO A 13 -29.41 -14.40 6.62
CA PRO A 13 -30.21 -13.26 7.03
C PRO A 13 -30.15 -13.11 8.56
N GLY A 14 -29.66 -11.97 9.05
CA GLY A 14 -29.62 -11.69 10.49
C GLY A 14 -28.69 -10.57 10.96
N GLY A 15 -27.85 -10.02 10.09
CA GLY A 15 -26.98 -8.89 10.42
C GLY A 15 -25.92 -8.70 9.36
N SER A 16 -26.30 -8.16 8.20
CA SER A 16 -25.41 -8.12 7.05
C SER A 16 -25.07 -6.69 6.66
N GLU A 17 -23.80 -6.31 6.82
CA GLU A 17 -23.17 -5.48 5.79
C GLU A 17 -23.58 -6.03 4.42
N PRO A 18 -24.07 -5.19 3.50
CA PRO A 18 -24.51 -5.65 2.18
C PRO A 18 -23.42 -6.49 1.52
N ALA A 19 -23.77 -7.62 0.90
CA ALA A 19 -22.79 -8.51 0.24
C ALA A 19 -21.87 -7.74 -0.74
N ALA A 20 -22.38 -6.68 -1.38
CA ALA A 20 -21.62 -5.77 -2.21
C ALA A 20 -20.49 -5.03 -1.46
N LEU A 21 -20.73 -4.59 -0.22
CA LEU A 21 -19.73 -3.93 0.61
C LEU A 21 -18.62 -4.91 1.01
N ARG A 22 -18.98 -6.13 1.41
CA ARG A 22 -18.00 -7.19 1.71
C ARG A 22 -17.13 -7.53 0.50
N ALA A 23 -17.76 -7.69 -0.66
CA ALA A 23 -17.07 -7.93 -1.92
C ALA A 23 -16.12 -6.78 -2.26
N MET A 24 -16.57 -5.53 -2.13
CA MET A 24 -15.77 -4.33 -2.38
C MET A 24 -14.57 -4.26 -1.43
N LEU A 25 -14.77 -4.48 -0.12
CA LEU A 25 -13.69 -4.50 0.87
C LEU A 25 -12.65 -5.58 0.56
N ALA A 26 -13.10 -6.78 0.22
CA ALA A 26 -12.19 -7.88 -0.11
C ALA A 26 -11.35 -7.58 -1.36
N VAL A 27 -11.97 -7.08 -2.43
CA VAL A 27 -11.26 -6.71 -3.67
C VAL A 27 -10.29 -5.57 -3.42
N ALA A 28 -10.73 -4.52 -2.70
CA ALA A 28 -9.89 -3.36 -2.39
C ALA A 28 -8.68 -3.76 -1.52
N ALA A 29 -8.89 -4.55 -0.47
CA ALA A 29 -7.83 -5.03 0.41
C ALA A 29 -6.82 -5.90 -0.35
N VAL A 30 -7.29 -6.91 -1.09
CA VAL A 30 -6.39 -7.84 -1.78
C VAL A 30 -5.58 -7.14 -2.87
N ASN A 31 -6.23 -6.36 -3.74
CA ASN A 31 -5.53 -5.76 -4.87
C ASN A 31 -4.50 -4.72 -4.42
N THR A 32 -4.82 -3.91 -3.41
CA THR A 32 -3.88 -2.90 -2.90
C THR A 32 -2.73 -3.53 -2.11
N THR A 33 -2.98 -4.57 -1.31
CA THR A 33 -1.92 -5.29 -0.58
C THR A 33 -0.98 -6.02 -1.52
N VAL A 34 -1.48 -6.73 -2.54
CA VAL A 34 -0.63 -7.39 -3.56
C VAL A 34 0.15 -6.36 -4.38
N ALA A 35 -0.42 -5.19 -4.64
CA ALA A 35 0.32 -4.09 -5.25
C ALA A 35 1.39 -3.52 -4.30
N ALA A 36 1.15 -3.45 -2.99
CA ALA A 36 2.03 -2.77 -2.03
C ALA A 36 3.23 -3.62 -1.60
N LEU A 37 2.99 -4.80 -1.03
CA LEU A 37 4.00 -5.55 -0.26
C LEU A 37 5.24 -5.92 -1.10
N PRO A 38 5.12 -6.45 -2.34
CA PRO A 38 6.28 -6.78 -3.15
C PRO A 38 7.11 -5.55 -3.53
N ARG A 39 6.45 -4.41 -3.77
CA ARG A 39 7.14 -3.15 -4.07
C ARG A 39 7.82 -2.57 -2.83
N ALA A 40 7.23 -2.72 -1.65
CA ALA A 40 7.86 -2.33 -0.39
C ALA A 40 9.12 -3.17 -0.10
N ALA A 41 9.06 -4.49 -0.31
CA ALA A 41 10.24 -5.35 -0.19
C ALA A 41 11.34 -5.00 -1.21
N ALA A 42 10.96 -4.66 -2.45
CA ALA A 42 11.91 -4.19 -3.45
C ALA A 42 12.57 -2.86 -3.01
N TRP A 43 11.80 -1.91 -2.46
CA TRP A 43 12.36 -0.69 -1.88
C TRP A 43 13.35 -0.96 -0.75
N CYS A 44 13.07 -1.92 0.14
CA CYS A 44 14.02 -2.30 1.18
C CYS A 44 15.34 -2.84 0.63
N ALA A 45 15.28 -3.61 -0.46
CA ALA A 45 16.46 -4.13 -1.14
C ALA A 45 17.24 -3.01 -1.86
N ASP A 46 16.54 -2.17 -2.62
CA ASP A 46 17.14 -1.15 -3.49
C ASP A 46 17.71 0.03 -2.70
N ALA A 47 17.09 0.39 -1.57
CA ALA A 47 17.49 1.52 -0.72
C ALA A 47 18.17 1.09 0.59
N ASP A 48 18.54 -0.19 0.72
CA ASP A 48 19.23 -0.76 1.89
C ASP A 48 18.52 -0.49 3.24
N LEU A 49 17.21 -0.73 3.28
CA LEU A 49 16.38 -0.44 4.47
C LEU A 49 16.21 -1.65 5.40
N TRP A 50 16.90 -2.76 5.13
CA TRP A 50 16.75 -3.98 5.92
C TRP A 50 17.20 -3.82 7.39
N ASP A 51 18.13 -2.90 7.67
CA ASP A 51 18.47 -2.52 9.06
C ASP A 51 17.30 -1.89 9.79
N GLN A 52 16.59 -0.97 9.14
CA GLN A 52 15.41 -0.31 9.71
C GLN A 52 14.24 -1.30 9.85
N ALA A 53 14.14 -2.26 8.93
CA ALA A 53 13.14 -3.33 9.00
C ALA A 53 13.44 -4.36 10.12
N ALA A 54 14.71 -4.59 10.45
CA ALA A 54 15.10 -5.51 11.53
C ALA A 54 14.93 -4.88 12.92
N ASP A 55 14.85 -3.56 13.02
CA ASP A 55 14.67 -2.83 14.27
C ASP A 55 13.17 -2.67 14.59
N ASP A 56 12.70 -3.34 15.64
CA ASP A 56 11.30 -3.31 16.08
C ASP A 56 10.80 -1.89 16.42
N ALA A 57 11.70 -0.96 16.80
CA ALA A 57 11.34 0.43 17.09
C ALA A 57 11.16 1.26 15.82
N LEU A 58 11.88 0.94 14.74
CA LEU A 58 11.82 1.66 13.47
C LEU A 58 10.84 1.06 12.46
N ARG A 59 10.64 -0.27 12.50
CA ARG A 59 9.85 -1.00 11.50
C ARG A 59 8.41 -0.49 11.33
N PRO A 60 7.64 -0.10 12.38
CA PRO A 60 6.31 0.47 12.19
C PRO A 60 6.33 1.81 11.43
N ALA A 61 7.33 2.66 11.67
CA ALA A 61 7.51 3.91 10.93
C ALA A 61 7.94 3.63 9.47
N LEU A 62 8.83 2.65 9.27
CA LEU A 62 9.23 2.19 7.94
C LEU A 62 8.04 1.67 7.13
N ALA A 63 7.15 0.88 7.73
CA ALA A 63 5.94 0.40 7.08
C ALA A 63 5.05 1.57 6.62
N GLY A 64 4.89 2.61 7.45
CA GLY A 64 4.20 3.83 7.09
C GLY A 64 4.84 4.55 5.89
N GLU A 65 6.16 4.71 5.91
CA GLU A 65 6.92 5.38 4.85
C GLU A 65 6.93 4.60 3.53
N LEU A 66 7.06 3.28 3.59
CA LEU A 66 6.98 2.43 2.40
C LEU A 66 5.58 2.50 1.79
N LEU A 67 4.51 2.48 2.59
CA LEU A 67 3.14 2.68 2.08
C LEU A 67 2.94 4.06 1.45
N ARG A 68 3.55 5.11 2.04
CA ARG A 68 3.58 6.47 1.47
C ARG A 68 4.25 6.47 0.09
N VAL A 69 5.42 5.88 -0.03
CA VAL A 69 6.21 5.93 -1.27
C VAL A 69 5.65 5.01 -2.35
N VAL A 70 5.24 3.80 -1.99
CA VAL A 70 4.65 2.87 -2.96
C VAL A 70 3.26 3.35 -3.40
N ALA A 71 2.51 4.08 -2.57
CA ALA A 71 1.19 4.63 -2.87
C ALA A 71 0.31 3.68 -3.71
N PRO A 72 -0.18 2.55 -3.16
CA PRO A 72 -0.78 1.47 -3.93
C PRO A 72 -1.94 1.88 -4.84
N SER A 73 -2.71 2.87 -4.39
CA SER A 73 -3.70 3.58 -5.20
C SER A 73 -3.24 5.03 -5.40
N PRO A 74 -2.40 5.31 -6.40
CA PRO A 74 -1.74 6.61 -6.51
C PRO A 74 -2.67 7.72 -7.03
N LEU A 75 -3.82 7.35 -7.60
CA LEU A 75 -4.79 8.24 -8.22
C LEU A 75 -6.17 8.02 -7.58
N LEU A 76 -6.82 9.11 -7.16
CA LEU A 76 -8.15 9.07 -6.54
C LEU A 76 -9.13 9.91 -7.38
N PRO A 77 -9.97 9.27 -8.22
CA PRO A 77 -10.95 9.96 -9.04
C PRO A 77 -12.02 10.67 -8.20
N ARG A 78 -12.48 11.82 -8.66
CA ARG A 78 -13.59 12.61 -8.08
C ARG A 78 -14.45 13.20 -9.19
N VAL A 79 -15.67 13.55 -8.83
CA VAL A 79 -16.57 14.38 -9.64
C VAL A 79 -16.97 15.57 -8.78
N ALA A 80 -16.80 16.79 -9.30
CA ALA A 80 -17.14 18.00 -8.59
C ALA A 80 -18.66 18.10 -8.42
N ALA A 81 -19.13 18.21 -7.17
CA ALA A 81 -20.56 18.34 -6.87
C ALA A 81 -21.09 19.76 -7.12
N GLY A 82 -20.20 20.76 -7.16
CA GLY A 82 -20.53 22.17 -7.30
C GLY A 82 -19.33 22.95 -7.85
N GLY A 83 -19.54 24.23 -8.15
CA GLY A 83 -18.45 25.12 -8.57
C GLY A 83 -17.47 25.40 -7.42
N ALA A 84 -16.18 25.44 -7.75
CA ALA A 84 -15.11 25.77 -6.80
C ALA A 84 -13.92 26.43 -7.52
N ASP A 85 -13.01 27.04 -6.75
CA ASP A 85 -11.69 27.43 -7.22
C ASP A 85 -10.64 26.58 -6.50
N LEU A 86 -9.79 25.90 -7.26
CA LEU A 86 -8.70 25.07 -6.75
C LEU A 86 -7.37 25.72 -7.13
N ASP A 87 -6.80 26.51 -6.24
CA ASP A 87 -5.50 27.19 -6.45
C ASP A 87 -5.49 28.04 -7.75
N GLY A 88 -6.56 28.83 -7.96
CA GLY A 88 -6.75 29.64 -9.16
C GLY A 88 -7.26 28.86 -10.38
N CYS A 89 -7.51 27.54 -10.25
CA CYS A 89 -8.13 26.73 -11.29
C CYS A 89 -9.65 26.63 -11.06
N PRO A 90 -10.49 27.23 -11.93
CA PRO A 90 -11.93 27.15 -11.80
C PRO A 90 -12.44 25.75 -12.12
N VAL A 91 -13.28 25.21 -11.23
CA VAL A 91 -13.94 23.91 -11.33
C VAL A 91 -15.45 24.12 -11.39
N ARG A 92 -16.14 23.38 -12.26
CA ARG A 92 -17.59 23.39 -12.43
C ARG A 92 -18.21 22.11 -11.91
N ALA A 93 -19.49 22.18 -11.56
CA ALA A 93 -20.26 20.99 -11.23
C ALA A 93 -20.22 19.98 -12.40
N GLY A 94 -19.93 18.72 -12.09
CA GLY A 94 -19.78 17.64 -13.08
C GLY A 94 -18.36 17.42 -13.60
N ASP A 95 -17.41 18.31 -13.32
CA ASP A 95 -16.02 18.12 -13.74
C ASP A 95 -15.41 16.86 -13.10
N ARG A 96 -14.69 16.08 -13.91
CA ARG A 96 -13.96 14.89 -13.46
C ARG A 96 -12.55 15.30 -13.06
N LEU A 97 -12.21 15.04 -11.80
CA LEU A 97 -10.92 15.37 -11.22
C LEU A 97 -10.18 14.08 -10.86
N VAL A 98 -8.85 14.14 -10.89
CA VAL A 98 -8.00 13.07 -10.37
C VAL A 98 -7.06 13.67 -9.34
N LEU A 99 -7.21 13.25 -8.08
CA LEU A 99 -6.25 13.61 -7.04
C LEU A 99 -5.05 12.67 -7.16
N VAL A 100 -3.87 13.22 -7.39
CA VAL A 100 -2.63 12.43 -7.47
C VAL A 100 -2.07 12.26 -6.07
N ALA A 101 -2.59 11.27 -5.33
CA ALA A 101 -2.25 11.02 -3.94
C ALA A 101 -0.75 10.82 -3.71
N ARG A 102 -0.04 10.17 -4.66
CA ARG A 102 1.42 10.03 -4.58
C ARG A 102 2.16 11.37 -4.58
N HIS A 103 1.66 12.37 -5.32
CA HIS A 103 2.29 13.70 -5.35
C HIS A 103 1.99 14.47 -4.08
N ALA A 104 0.72 14.42 -3.62
CA ALA A 104 0.32 15.03 -2.36
C ALA A 104 1.12 14.48 -1.16
N ALA A 105 1.46 13.19 -1.19
CA ALA A 105 2.27 12.52 -0.19
C ALA A 105 3.79 12.61 -0.42
N ARG A 106 4.24 13.43 -1.40
CA ARG A 106 5.65 13.62 -1.79
C ARG A 106 6.41 12.31 -2.10
N ALA A 107 5.69 11.26 -2.48
CA ALA A 107 6.23 9.92 -2.76
C ALA A 107 7.21 9.86 -3.94
N HIS A 108 7.34 10.94 -4.69
CA HIS A 108 8.16 11.03 -5.91
C HIS A 108 9.48 11.77 -5.70
N SER A 109 9.55 12.59 -4.65
CA SER A 109 10.72 13.39 -4.30
C SER A 109 11.40 12.89 -3.03
N ASP A 110 10.62 12.29 -2.12
CA ASP A 110 11.08 11.97 -0.77
C ASP A 110 11.11 10.44 -0.61
N PRO A 111 12.30 9.81 -0.57
CA PRO A 111 12.44 8.37 -0.35
C PRO A 111 11.96 7.96 1.05
N PRO A 112 11.70 6.67 1.31
CA PRO A 112 11.25 6.22 2.62
C PRO A 112 12.41 6.23 3.63
N ASP A 113 12.23 6.87 4.79
CA ASP A 113 13.19 6.86 5.90
C ASP A 113 12.46 6.82 7.25
N ALA A 114 12.59 5.72 7.99
CA ALA A 114 11.94 5.57 9.30
C ALA A 114 12.58 6.42 10.40
N ARG A 115 13.82 6.90 10.20
CA ARG A 115 14.52 7.77 11.15
C ARG A 115 14.03 9.23 11.04
N HIS A 116 13.56 9.60 9.85
CA HIS A 116 13.02 10.93 9.55
C HIS A 116 11.73 10.81 8.74
N PRO A 117 10.67 10.20 9.31
CA PRO A 117 9.45 9.91 8.55
C PRO A 117 8.74 11.18 8.13
N ALA A 118 8.00 11.11 7.02
CA ALA A 118 7.16 12.22 6.61
C ALA A 118 6.10 12.52 7.69
N PRO A 119 5.62 13.78 7.79
CA PRO A 119 4.57 14.11 8.74
C PRO A 119 3.36 13.17 8.60
N PRO A 120 2.76 12.66 9.69
CA PRO A 120 1.68 11.67 9.62
C PRO A 120 0.50 12.12 8.75
N ALA A 121 0.19 13.42 8.75
CA ALA A 121 -0.85 14.00 7.91
C ALA A 121 -0.55 13.88 6.41
N VAL A 122 0.72 13.98 6.00
CA VAL A 122 1.18 13.81 4.61
C VAL A 122 1.20 12.34 4.23
N ALA A 123 1.77 11.49 5.09
CA ALA A 123 1.83 10.04 4.85
C ALA A 123 0.43 9.39 4.74
N GLN A 124 -0.57 9.94 5.44
CA GLN A 124 -1.95 9.45 5.38
C GLN A 124 -2.64 9.73 4.03
N LEU A 125 -2.16 10.69 3.22
CA LEU A 125 -2.87 11.10 2.00
C LEU A 125 -2.97 9.98 0.95
N VAL A 126 -2.06 9.00 0.95
CA VAL A 126 -2.16 7.80 0.08
C VAL A 126 -3.31 6.88 0.46
N PHE A 127 -3.86 7.05 1.67
CA PHE A 127 -5.06 6.39 2.16
C PHE A 127 -6.31 7.26 2.03
N GLY A 128 -6.21 8.43 1.40
CA GLY A 128 -7.30 9.39 1.30
C GLY A 128 -7.58 10.14 2.61
N ALA A 129 -8.62 10.97 2.59
CA ALA A 129 -9.02 11.82 3.71
C ALA A 129 -10.55 11.98 3.77
N GLY A 130 -11.05 12.43 4.92
CA GLY A 130 -12.48 12.68 5.15
C GLY A 130 -13.32 11.40 5.17
N ALA A 131 -14.57 11.48 4.70
CA ALA A 131 -15.53 10.37 4.71
C ALA A 131 -15.10 9.13 3.91
N HIS A 132 -14.10 9.27 3.04
CA HIS A 132 -13.53 8.18 2.25
C HIS A 132 -12.08 7.87 2.64
N ALA A 133 -11.64 8.24 3.85
CA ALA A 133 -10.38 7.76 4.40
C ALA A 133 -10.41 6.23 4.49
N CYS A 134 -9.32 5.57 4.05
CA CYS A 134 -9.26 4.13 3.94
C CYS A 134 -9.50 3.46 5.30
N PRO A 135 -10.55 2.63 5.45
CA PRO A 135 -10.83 1.94 6.71
C PRO A 135 -9.75 0.88 7.03
N GLY A 136 -9.07 0.38 5.99
CA GLY A 136 -7.99 -0.61 6.10
C GLY A 136 -6.61 -0.03 6.38
N ALA A 137 -6.46 1.30 6.55
CA ALA A 137 -5.13 1.93 6.63
C ALA A 137 -4.28 1.44 7.81
N ARG A 138 -4.90 1.08 8.94
CA ARG A 138 -4.19 0.46 10.09
C ARG A 138 -3.80 -0.98 9.80
N LEU A 139 -4.71 -1.76 9.21
CA LEU A 139 -4.45 -3.15 8.83
C LEU A 139 -3.33 -3.24 7.79
N ALA A 140 -3.33 -2.37 6.77
CA ALA A 140 -2.27 -2.35 5.75
C ALA A 140 -0.88 -2.08 6.35
N ARG A 141 -0.80 -1.18 7.34
CA ARG A 141 0.45 -0.90 8.07
C ARG A 141 0.90 -2.11 8.87
N ALA A 142 0.01 -2.74 9.62
CA ALA A 142 0.32 -3.95 10.38
C ALA A 142 0.77 -5.10 9.46
N GLN A 143 0.06 -5.33 8.35
CA GLN A 143 0.45 -6.36 7.37
C GLN A 143 1.84 -6.11 6.77
N LEU A 144 2.18 -4.86 6.49
CA LEU A 144 3.51 -4.54 5.99
C LEU A 144 4.57 -4.64 7.08
N ASP A 145 4.29 -4.21 8.31
CA ASP A 145 5.16 -4.42 9.48
C ASP A 145 5.48 -5.92 9.66
N ASP A 146 4.46 -6.79 9.69
CA ASP A 146 4.64 -8.25 9.79
C ASP A 146 5.45 -8.81 8.60
N THR A 147 5.19 -8.32 7.39
CA THR A 147 5.92 -8.73 6.18
C THR A 147 7.39 -8.35 6.27
N LEU A 148 7.70 -7.14 6.73
CA LEU A 148 9.06 -6.66 6.91
C LEU A 148 9.78 -7.44 8.01
N ALA A 149 9.10 -7.72 9.13
CA ALA A 149 9.64 -8.54 10.22
C ALA A 149 10.03 -9.94 9.73
N ALA A 150 9.18 -10.56 8.91
CA ALA A 150 9.43 -11.89 8.36
C ALA A 150 10.58 -11.92 7.34
N LEU A 151 10.78 -10.84 6.57
CA LEU A 151 11.81 -10.77 5.53
C LEU A 151 13.16 -10.27 6.03
N ALA A 152 13.18 -9.38 7.04
CA ALA A 152 14.39 -8.74 7.54
C ALA A 152 15.53 -9.69 7.91
N PRO A 153 15.31 -10.89 8.52
CA PRO A 153 16.39 -11.84 8.80
C PRO A 153 17.14 -12.31 7.54
N TYR A 154 16.46 -12.37 6.41
CA TYR A 154 17.02 -12.88 5.15
C TYR A 154 17.63 -11.79 4.27
N ARG A 155 17.35 -10.52 4.57
CA ARG A 155 17.76 -9.34 3.80
C ARG A 155 17.69 -9.57 2.29
N PRO A 156 16.50 -9.87 1.71
CA PRO A 156 16.40 -10.24 0.32
C PRO A 156 16.95 -9.16 -0.62
N THR A 157 17.68 -9.59 -1.66
CA THR A 157 18.07 -8.75 -2.80
C THR A 157 17.18 -9.06 -4.00
N VAL A 158 16.92 -8.06 -4.85
CA VAL A 158 16.14 -8.24 -6.08
C VAL A 158 17.02 -8.82 -7.17
N LEU A 159 16.64 -9.97 -7.73
CA LEU A 159 17.31 -10.57 -8.89
C LEU A 159 16.65 -10.17 -10.20
N HIS A 160 15.32 -10.18 -10.23
CA HIS A 160 14.54 -9.88 -11.42
C HIS A 160 13.19 -9.27 -11.03
N ALA A 161 12.81 -8.20 -11.70
CA ALA A 161 11.52 -7.55 -11.52
C ALA A 161 10.89 -7.24 -12.88
N ARG A 162 9.63 -7.66 -13.07
CA ARG A 162 8.84 -7.36 -14.27
C ARG A 162 7.55 -6.69 -13.87
N ALA A 163 7.37 -5.44 -14.26
CA ALA A 163 6.13 -4.70 -13.99
C ALA A 163 4.92 -5.36 -14.67
N ASP A 164 3.78 -5.42 -13.97
CA ASP A 164 2.53 -5.83 -14.60
C ASP A 164 1.82 -4.63 -15.23
N ARG A 165 1.99 -4.48 -16.54
CA ARG A 165 1.37 -3.39 -17.31
C ARG A 165 -0.13 -3.61 -17.59
N SER A 166 -0.67 -4.79 -17.28
CA SER A 166 -2.11 -5.07 -17.42
C SER A 166 -2.89 -4.96 -16.10
N ALA A 167 -2.20 -4.79 -14.97
CA ALA A 167 -2.85 -4.65 -13.68
C ALA A 167 -3.49 -3.25 -13.53
N ALA A 168 -4.62 -3.19 -12.82
CA ALA A 168 -5.31 -1.94 -12.52
C ALA A 168 -4.51 -1.03 -11.57
N LEU A 169 -3.64 -1.61 -10.74
CA LEU A 169 -2.76 -0.90 -9.82
C LEU A 169 -1.29 -1.18 -10.18
N PRO A 170 -0.37 -0.24 -9.94
CA PRO A 170 1.05 -0.48 -10.16
C PRO A 170 1.54 -1.66 -9.31
N GLY A 171 2.16 -2.64 -9.96
CA GLY A 171 2.64 -3.85 -9.29
C GLY A 171 3.59 -4.65 -10.16
N TRP A 172 4.10 -5.75 -9.61
CA TRP A 172 4.96 -6.68 -10.30
C TRP A 172 4.15 -7.86 -10.84
N ARG A 173 4.37 -8.21 -12.10
CA ARG A 173 3.93 -9.50 -12.66
C ARG A 173 4.79 -10.63 -12.07
N THR A 174 6.09 -10.38 -11.96
CA THR A 174 7.05 -11.25 -11.29
C THR A 174 8.06 -10.39 -10.54
N LEU A 175 8.35 -10.77 -9.29
CA LEU A 175 9.44 -10.24 -8.50
C LEU A 175 10.18 -11.44 -7.91
N THR A 176 11.42 -11.66 -8.36
CA THR A 176 12.29 -12.73 -7.88
C THR A 176 13.33 -12.11 -6.97
N VAL A 177 13.38 -12.59 -5.73
CA VAL A 177 14.35 -12.18 -4.73
C VAL A 177 15.21 -13.35 -4.29
N ARG A 178 16.38 -13.05 -3.72
CA ARG A 178 17.27 -14.03 -3.11
C ARG A 178 17.65 -13.56 -1.72
N ALA A 179 17.63 -14.45 -0.74
CA ALA A 179 18.20 -14.16 0.57
C ALA A 179 19.71 -13.83 0.44
N THR A 180 20.19 -12.85 1.18
CA THR A 180 21.63 -12.59 1.24
C THR A 180 22.27 -13.72 2.06
N GLU A 181 23.25 -14.43 1.48
CA GLU A 181 23.94 -15.52 2.18
C GLU A 181 24.61 -14.99 3.46
N GLY A 182 24.21 -15.49 4.64
CA GLY A 182 24.85 -15.11 5.90
C GLY A 182 24.07 -15.34 7.21
N ARG A 183 22.73 -15.43 7.20
CA ARG A 183 21.98 -15.70 8.45
C ARG A 183 20.54 -16.16 8.23
N ALA A 184 20.33 -17.42 7.86
CA ALA A 184 19.04 -18.04 8.14
C ALA A 184 18.96 -18.24 9.67
N PRO A 185 17.98 -17.67 10.40
CA PRO A 185 17.73 -18.11 11.76
C PRO A 185 17.40 -19.60 11.72
N GLY A 186 18.07 -20.38 12.56
CA GLY A 186 17.83 -21.82 12.66
C GLY A 186 16.35 -22.07 12.90
N VAL A 187 15.70 -22.77 11.97
CA VAL A 187 14.37 -23.32 12.18
C VAL A 187 14.52 -24.45 13.18
N GLU A 188 14.32 -24.15 14.46
CA GLU A 188 14.05 -25.19 15.46
C GLU A 188 12.67 -25.77 15.16
N ARG A 189 12.63 -27.10 14.99
CA ARG A 189 11.44 -27.89 14.67
C ARG A 189 10.62 -28.19 15.91
#